data_AF-A0A916GZU1-F1
#
_entry.id   AF-A0A916GZU1-F1
#
_cell.length_a   1.000
_cell.length_b   1.000
_cell.length_c   1.000
_cell.angle_alpha   90.00
_cell.angle_beta   90.00
_cell.angle_gamma   90.00
#
_symmetry.space_group_name_H-M   'P 1'
#
loop_
_entity.id
_entity.type
_entity.pdbx_description
1 polymer ?
#
loop_
_entity_poly.entity_id
_entity_poly.type
_entity_poly.pdbx_seq_one_letter_code
_entity_poly.pdbx_strand_id
1 'polypeptide(L)'
;MEELYNRTLYGPVMAVKVESLGATAVSIANRWVLGWPERVTAMVKEGTFLTRLTQQVETEKTVLSEAVGMSHLSNIEILQQHGVALEAPETAATV
;
A
#
# COMPACT_ATOMS: atom_id res chain seq x y z
N MET A 1 -1.38 -16.83 -0.08
CA MET A 1 -0.93 -15.58 -0.71
C MET A 1 -2.17 -14.82 -1.11
N GLU A 2 -2.31 -13.58 -0.68
CA GLU A 2 -3.43 -12.73 -1.09
C GLU A 2 -3.25 -12.35 -2.56
N GLU A 3 -4.34 -12.33 -3.32
CA GLU A 3 -4.32 -11.92 -4.73
C GLU A 3 -4.56 -10.41 -4.85
N LEU A 4 -3.99 -9.78 -5.89
CA LEU A 4 -4.19 -8.37 -6.14
C LEU A 4 -5.65 -8.09 -6.54
N TYR A 5 -6.36 -7.36 -5.70
CA TYR A 5 -7.74 -6.96 -5.89
C TYR A 5 -7.86 -6.02 -7.09
N ASN A 6 -8.89 -6.24 -7.92
CA ASN A 6 -9.17 -5.44 -9.12
C ASN A 6 -7.93 -5.25 -10.01
N ARG A 7 -7.29 -6.36 -10.38
CA ARG A 7 -6.10 -6.38 -11.25
C ARG A 7 -6.23 -5.54 -12.53
N THR A 8 -7.44 -5.45 -13.07
CA THR A 8 -7.78 -4.66 -14.26
C THR A 8 -7.60 -3.15 -14.07
N LEU A 9 -7.77 -2.63 -12.86
CA LEU A 9 -7.57 -1.21 -12.56
C LEU A 9 -6.13 -0.76 -12.82
N TYR A 10 -5.17 -1.63 -12.52
CA TYR A 10 -3.74 -1.33 -12.68
C TYR A 10 -3.26 -1.55 -14.12
N GLY A 11 -3.96 -2.39 -14.88
CA GLY A 11 -3.46 -2.94 -16.13
C GLY A 11 -2.39 -4.02 -15.93
N PRO A 12 -2.11 -4.83 -16.97
CA PRO A 12 -1.33 -6.06 -16.84
C PRO A 12 0.11 -5.82 -16.36
N VAL A 13 0.75 -4.74 -16.84
CA VAL A 13 2.14 -4.44 -16.51
C VAL A 13 2.29 -3.98 -15.06
N MET A 14 1.41 -3.09 -14.60
CA MET A 14 1.49 -2.57 -13.23
C MET A 14 1.10 -3.63 -12.21
N ALA A 15 0.08 -4.44 -12.50
CA ALA A 15 -0.33 -5.56 -11.66
C ALA A 15 0.84 -6.51 -11.37
N VAL A 16 1.57 -6.92 -12.41
CA VAL A 16 2.75 -7.79 -12.26
C VAL A 16 3.82 -7.14 -11.40
N LYS A 17 4.04 -5.81 -11.53
CA LYS A 17 5.00 -5.09 -10.70
C LYS A 17 4.59 -5.08 -9.23
N VAL A 18 3.31 -4.85 -8.93
CA VAL A 18 2.78 -4.91 -7.56
C VAL A 18 2.94 -6.31 -6.97
N GLU A 19 2.57 -7.33 -7.73
CA GLU A 19 2.73 -8.74 -7.33
C GLU A 19 4.21 -9.08 -7.06
N SER A 20 5.12 -8.55 -7.89
CA SER A 20 6.58 -8.78 -7.76
C SER A 20 7.21 -8.09 -6.56
N LEU A 21 6.61 -7.02 -6.02
CA LEU A 21 7.06 -6.37 -4.78
C LEU A 21 6.75 -7.21 -3.52
N GLY A 22 5.90 -8.24 -3.66
CA GLY A 22 5.62 -9.23 -2.64
C GLY A 22 4.33 -8.98 -1.86
N ALA A 23 4.05 -9.88 -0.91
CA ALA A 23 2.76 -9.94 -0.21
C ALA A 23 2.38 -8.65 0.54
N THR A 24 3.35 -7.93 1.13
CA THR A 24 3.10 -6.64 1.78
C THR A 24 2.58 -5.60 0.78
N ALA A 25 3.16 -5.55 -0.43
CA ALA A 25 2.73 -4.61 -1.46
C ALA A 25 1.32 -4.92 -1.95
N VAL A 26 0.99 -6.20 -2.12
CA VAL A 26 -0.37 -6.62 -2.49
C VAL A 26 -1.38 -6.24 -1.40
N SER A 27 -1.06 -6.50 -0.14
CA SER A 27 -1.94 -6.16 0.98
C SER A 27 -2.20 -4.65 1.10
N ILE A 28 -1.16 -3.83 0.94
CA ILE A 28 -1.30 -2.36 0.94
C ILE A 28 -2.12 -1.89 -0.26
N ALA A 29 -1.83 -2.40 -1.47
CA ALA A 29 -2.57 -2.05 -2.68
C ALA A 29 -4.06 -2.39 -2.55
N ASN A 30 -4.37 -3.56 -1.99
CA ASN A 30 -5.74 -4.00 -1.72
C ASN A 30 -6.42 -3.09 -0.70
N ARG A 31 -5.75 -2.78 0.41
CA ARG A 31 -6.24 -1.86 1.45
C ARG A 31 -6.56 -0.49 0.85
N TRP A 32 -5.68 0.02 -0.01
CA TRP A 32 -5.87 1.31 -0.66
C TRP A 32 -7.03 1.31 -1.66
N VAL A 33 -7.17 0.27 -2.50
CA VAL A 33 -8.29 0.21 -3.47
C VAL A 33 -9.62 0.02 -2.77
N LEU A 34 -9.69 -0.77 -1.69
CA LEU A 34 -10.92 -1.01 -0.95
C LEU A 34 -11.36 0.22 -0.15
N GLY A 35 -10.43 1.00 0.41
CA GLY A 35 -10.75 2.19 1.19
C GLY A 35 -10.85 3.49 0.37
N TRP A 36 -9.98 3.66 -0.63
CA TRP A 36 -9.81 4.90 -1.39
C TRP A 36 -9.64 4.63 -2.90
N PRO A 37 -10.61 3.98 -3.56
CA PRO A 37 -10.50 3.58 -4.96
C PRO A 37 -10.25 4.76 -5.91
N GLU A 38 -10.81 5.93 -5.61
CA GLU A 38 -10.63 7.14 -6.43
C GLU A 38 -9.19 7.67 -6.36
N ARG A 39 -8.59 7.72 -5.17
CA ARG A 39 -7.18 8.13 -4.98
C ARG A 39 -6.24 7.17 -5.69
N VAL A 40 -6.49 5.86 -5.60
CA VAL A 40 -5.69 4.85 -6.30
C VAL A 40 -5.82 4.99 -7.81
N THR A 41 -7.04 5.18 -8.32
CA THR A 41 -7.28 5.38 -9.75
C THR A 41 -6.53 6.61 -10.26
N ALA A 42 -6.55 7.72 -9.52
CA ALA A 42 -5.82 8.93 -9.86
C ALA A 42 -4.30 8.69 -9.87
N MET A 43 -3.75 8.07 -8.83
CA MET A 43 -2.32 7.73 -8.76
C MET A 43 -1.87 6.79 -9.90
N VAL A 44 -2.72 5.85 -10.32
CA VAL A 44 -2.42 4.95 -11.45
C VAL A 44 -2.39 5.74 -12.75
N LYS A 45 -3.33 6.65 -12.97
CA LYS A 45 -3.36 7.52 -14.16
C LYS A 45 -2.18 8.49 -14.22
N GLU A 46 -1.79 9.04 -13.07
CA GLU A 46 -0.64 9.95 -12.93
C GLU A 46 0.72 9.22 -12.98
N GLY A 47 0.72 7.87 -12.92
CA GLY A 47 1.95 7.08 -12.88
C GLY A 47 2.71 7.15 -11.56
N THR A 48 2.12 7.72 -10.51
CA THR A 48 2.74 7.88 -9.19
C THR A 48 2.51 6.68 -8.26
N PHE A 49 1.53 5.83 -8.58
CA PHE A 49 1.09 4.72 -7.74
C PHE A 49 2.23 3.81 -7.26
N LEU A 50 3.07 3.30 -8.18
CA LEU A 50 4.09 2.31 -7.83
C LEU A 50 5.16 2.89 -6.89
N THR A 51 5.55 4.14 -7.10
CA THR A 51 6.50 4.85 -6.24
C THR A 51 5.92 5.02 -4.84
N ARG A 52 4.67 5.49 -4.73
CA ARG A 52 3.97 5.65 -3.44
C ARG A 52 3.79 4.33 -2.72
N LEU A 53 3.41 3.28 -3.45
CA LEU A 53 3.27 1.93 -2.90
C LEU A 53 4.60 1.41 -2.35
N THR A 54 5.70 1.59 -3.09
CA THR A 54 7.03 1.14 -2.66
C THR A 54 7.46 1.86 -1.38
N GLN A 55 7.27 3.18 -1.31
CA GLN A 55 7.55 3.97 -0.11
C GLN A 55 6.75 3.49 1.11
N GLN A 56 5.47 3.16 0.91
CA GLN A 56 4.62 2.63 1.98
C GLN A 56 5.12 1.25 2.43
N VAL A 57 5.48 0.36 1.50
CA VAL A 57 6.01 -0.97 1.81
C VAL A 57 7.29 -0.87 2.64
N GLU A 58 8.21 0.02 2.28
CA GLU A 58 9.45 0.24 3.03
C GLU A 58 9.19 0.77 4.44
N THR A 59 8.27 1.73 4.56
CA THR A 59 7.85 2.28 5.86
C THR A 59 7.24 1.20 6.76
N GLU A 60 6.27 0.44 6.25
CA GLU A 60 5.61 -0.62 7.03
C GLU A 60 6.58 -1.73 7.41
N LYS A 61 7.46 -2.16 6.50
CA LYS A 61 8.47 -3.17 6.80
C LYS A 61 9.45 -2.70 7.88
N THR A 62 9.87 -1.44 7.84
CA THR A 62 10.79 -0.87 8.84
C THR A 62 10.15 -0.90 10.22
N VAL A 63 8.94 -0.33 10.34
CA VAL A 63 8.21 -0.29 11.61
C VAL A 63 7.92 -1.68 12.16
N LEU A 64 7.45 -2.61 11.31
CA LEU A 64 7.15 -3.98 11.74
C LEU A 64 8.41 -4.76 12.14
N SER A 65 9.56 -4.47 11.55
CA SER A 65 10.83 -5.10 11.94
C SER A 65 11.35 -4.58 13.29
N GLU A 66 11.03 -3.34 13.64
CA GLU A 66 11.42 -2.69 14.90
C GLU A 66 10.46 -3.02 16.06
N ALA A 67 9.30 -3.61 15.78
CA ALA A 67 8.24 -3.93 16.75
C ALA A 67 8.55 -5.15 17.64
N VAL A 68 9.77 -5.24 18.17
CA VAL A 68 10.21 -6.31 19.05
C VAL A 68 9.44 -6.26 20.37
N GLY A 69 8.76 -7.36 20.72
CA GLY A 69 7.97 -7.47 21.95
C GLY A 69 6.49 -7.05 21.81
N MET A 70 6.05 -6.65 20.62
CA MET A 70 4.65 -6.29 20.35
C MET A 70 3.82 -7.44 19.75
N SER A 71 4.19 -8.69 20.03
CA SER A 71 3.57 -9.88 19.42
C SER A 71 2.08 -10.09 19.77
N HIS A 72 1.55 -9.34 20.72
CA HIS A 72 0.13 -9.34 21.09
C HIS A 72 -0.72 -8.40 20.24
N LEU A 73 -0.08 -7.49 19.50
CA LEU A 73 -0.74 -6.56 18.59
C LEU A 73 -0.73 -7.12 17.17
N SER A 74 -1.78 -6.83 16.42
CA SER A 74 -1.77 -7.03 14.97
C SER A 74 -0.81 -6.04 14.29
N ASN A 75 -0.35 -6.38 13.09
CA ASN A 75 0.49 -5.47 12.30
C ASN A 75 -0.16 -4.10 12.10
N ILE A 76 -1.49 -4.05 11.93
CA ILE A 76 -2.22 -2.78 11.77
C ILE A 76 -2.16 -1.94 13.04
N GLU A 77 -2.34 -2.55 14.21
CA GLU A 77 -2.25 -1.87 15.50
C GLU A 77 -0.83 -1.35 15.75
N ILE A 78 0.20 -2.13 15.42
CA ILE A 78 1.61 -1.71 15.51
C ILE A 78 1.83 -0.48 14.61
N LEU A 79 1.41 -0.54 13.34
CA LEU A 79 1.56 0.57 12.41
C LEU A 79 0.86 1.84 12.91
N GLN A 80 -0.35 1.72 13.44
CA GLN A 80 -1.10 2.84 14.02
C GLN A 80 -0.42 3.41 15.26
N GLN A 81 0.09 2.55 16.16
CA GLN A 81 0.82 2.96 17.35
C GLN A 81 2.10 3.74 16.99
N HIS A 82 2.72 3.42 15.87
CA HIS A 82 3.88 4.13 15.32
C HIS A 82 3.51 5.31 14.39
N GLY A 83 2.23 5.66 14.28
CA GLY A 83 1.77 6.81 13.50
C GLY A 83 1.85 6.62 11.98
N VAL A 84 1.96 5.38 11.49
CA VAL A 84 1.97 5.10 10.06
C VAL A 84 0.57 5.27 9.49
N ALA A 85 0.43 6.17 8.53
CA ALA A 85 -0.81 6.36 7.79
C ALA A 85 -1.12 5.11 6.95
N LEU A 86 -2.29 4.51 7.17
CA LEU A 86 -2.75 3.34 6.43
C LEU A 86 -3.50 3.70 5.15
N GLU A 87 -3.94 4.96 5.06
CA GLU A 87 -4.69 5.51 3.95
C GLU A 87 -3.86 5.61 2.66
N ALA A 88 -4.56 5.64 1.53
CA ALA A 88 -3.92 5.96 0.26
C ALA A 88 -3.54 7.45 0.26
N PRO A 89 -2.29 7.79 -0.10
CA PRO A 89 -1.84 9.18 -0.13
C PRO A 89 -2.67 9.98 -1.14
N GLU A 90 -2.86 11.26 -0.84
CA GLU A 90 -3.54 12.16 -1.76
C GLU A 90 -2.68 12.40 -2.99
N THR A 91 -3.30 12.34 -4.17
CA THR A 91 -2.71 12.90 -5.38
C THR A 91 -2.60 14.39 -5.16
N ALA A 92 -1.41 14.97 -5.38
CA ALA A 92 -1.24 16.40 -5.27
C ALA A 92 -2.21 17.07 -6.24
N ALA A 93 -3.28 17.68 -5.71
CA ALA A 93 -4.21 18.43 -6.52
C ALA A 93 -3.40 19.55 -7.19
N THR A 94 -3.15 19.43 -8.49
CA THR A 94 -2.65 20.53 -9.29
C THR A 94 -3.67 21.65 -9.20
N VAL A 95 -3.35 22.69 -8.42
CA VAL A 95 -4.05 23.98 -8.40
C VAL A 95 -3.58 24.80 -9.59
#